data_AF-A0A967L8K5-F1
#
_entry.id   AF-A0A967L8K5-F1
#
_cell.length_a   1.000
_cell.length_b   1.000
_cell.length_c   1.000
_cell.angle_alpha   90.00
_cell.angle_beta   90.00
_cell.angle_gamma   90.00
#
_symmetry.space_group_name_H-M   'P 1'
#
loop_
_entity.id
_entity.type
_entity.pdbx_description
1 polymer ?
#
loop_
_entity_poly.entity_id
_entity_poly.type
_entity_poly.pdbx_seq_one_letter_code
_entity_poly.pdbx_strand_id
1 'polypeptide(L)'
;MQRFGDPRDRAEFVGRAHLGISIGCARCHNHPSDRWSQAQHLQFSALFADPRPQAGNGDRMVAGKFFLPGDGKAIEPALLPVAGPVSGVDGSRSHGEQLAEFLQDSGATHFARNAANR
;
A
#
# COMPACT_ATOMS: atom_id res chain seq x y z
N MET A 1 13.39 9.44 16.02
CA MET A 1 11.91 9.38 16.00
C MET A 1 11.48 9.16 14.55
N GLN A 2 11.35 7.91 14.08
CA GLN A 2 10.90 7.62 12.71
C GLN A 2 9.37 7.56 12.73
N ARG A 3 8.72 8.61 12.21
CA ARG A 3 7.26 8.79 12.16
C ARG A 3 6.53 7.71 11.31
N PHE A 4 7.27 6.81 10.67
CA PHE A 4 6.80 5.83 9.69
C PHE A 4 7.47 4.45 9.85
N GLY A 5 7.69 4.02 11.10
CA GLY A 5 8.30 2.72 11.39
C GLY A 5 7.46 1.52 10.93
N ASP A 6 6.14 1.68 10.86
CA ASP A 6 5.22 0.68 10.33
C ASP A 6 4.87 0.99 8.86
N PRO A 7 5.00 0.04 7.92
CA PRO A 7 4.58 0.23 6.53
C PRO A 7 3.10 0.64 6.38
N ARG A 8 2.23 0.27 7.33
CA ARG A 8 0.82 0.71 7.38
C ARG A 8 0.70 2.22 7.56
N ASP A 9 1.59 2.82 8.34
CA ASP A 9 1.59 4.27 8.57
C ASP A 9 2.00 5.02 7.30
N ARG A 10 2.95 4.45 6.52
CA ARG A 10 3.35 4.98 5.21
C ARG A 10 2.19 4.91 4.21
N ALA A 11 1.49 3.78 4.17
CA ALA A 11 0.34 3.56 3.31
C ALA A 11 -0.79 4.54 3.60
N GLU A 12 -1.15 4.71 4.87
CA GLU A 12 -2.17 5.67 5.31
C GLU A 12 -1.75 7.12 5.01
N PHE A 13 -0.46 7.44 5.17
CA PHE A 13 0.06 8.76 4.80
C PHE A 13 -0.04 9.01 3.30
N VAL A 14 0.38 8.08 2.44
CA VAL A 14 0.28 8.23 0.98
C VAL A 14 -1.18 8.34 0.56
N GLY A 15 -2.08 7.51 1.12
CA GLY A 15 -3.52 7.61 0.88
C GLY A 15 -4.07 9.00 1.16
N ARG A 16 -3.71 9.59 2.31
CA ARG A 16 -4.20 10.92 2.69
C ARG A 16 -3.52 12.05 1.93
N ALA A 17 -2.19 12.01 1.80
CA ALA A 17 -1.40 13.10 1.25
C ALA A 17 -1.49 13.18 -0.29
N HIS A 18 -1.52 12.03 -0.96
CA HIS A 18 -1.45 11.97 -2.43
C HIS A 18 -2.81 11.65 -3.08
N LEU A 19 -3.59 10.74 -2.48
CA LEU A 19 -4.84 10.27 -3.07
C LEU A 19 -6.09 10.93 -2.47
N GLY A 20 -5.95 11.71 -1.40
CA GLY A 20 -7.08 12.33 -0.70
C GLY A 20 -8.08 11.33 -0.11
N ILE A 21 -7.65 10.11 0.20
CA ILE A 21 -8.48 9.05 0.76
C ILE A 21 -8.00 8.65 2.16
N SER A 22 -8.95 8.22 2.99
CA SER A 22 -8.64 7.52 4.23
C SER A 22 -8.81 6.03 4.01
N ILE A 23 -7.80 5.25 4.40
CA ILE A 23 -7.85 3.78 4.45
C ILE A 23 -7.71 3.24 5.88
N GLY A 24 -7.49 4.11 6.87
CA GLY A 24 -7.08 3.71 8.23
C GLY A 24 -8.15 2.94 9.02
N CYS A 25 -9.43 3.06 8.68
CA CYS A 25 -10.50 2.30 9.36
C CYS A 25 -10.36 0.79 9.07
N ALA A 26 -9.90 0.44 7.87
CA ALA A 26 -9.66 -0.93 7.46
C ALA A 26 -8.39 -1.56 8.07
N ARG A 27 -7.59 -0.81 8.85
CA ARG A 27 -6.32 -1.29 9.43
C ARG A 27 -6.49 -2.56 10.28
N CYS A 28 -7.61 -2.65 10.99
CA CYS A 28 -7.84 -3.71 11.98
C CYS A 28 -8.87 -4.74 11.53
N HIS A 29 -9.90 -4.36 10.76
CA HIS A 29 -10.91 -5.26 10.19
C HIS A 29 -11.70 -4.56 9.09
N ASN A 30 -12.56 -5.30 8.38
CA ASN A 30 -13.50 -4.73 7.42
C ASN A 30 -14.58 -3.94 8.15
N HIS A 31 -14.57 -2.62 8.06
CA HIS A 31 -15.61 -1.78 8.65
C HIS A 31 -16.81 -1.70 7.71
N PRO A 32 -18.06 -1.89 8.16
CA PRO A 32 -19.24 -1.88 7.28
C PRO A 32 -19.46 -0.57 6.52
N SER A 33 -18.96 0.53 7.07
CA SER A 33 -19.08 1.88 6.53
C SER A 33 -17.87 2.31 5.70
N ASP A 34 -16.82 1.48 5.61
CA ASP A 34 -15.65 1.75 4.78
C ASP A 34 -15.75 0.98 3.47
N ARG A 35 -15.31 1.59 2.38
CA ARG A 35 -15.21 0.92 1.06
C ARG A 35 -13.98 0.02 0.97
N TRP A 36 -12.99 0.25 1.83
CA TRP A 36 -11.74 -0.50 1.83
C TRP A 36 -11.84 -1.69 2.76
N SER A 37 -11.46 -2.86 2.25
CA SER A 37 -11.28 -4.06 3.08
C SER A 37 -9.92 -4.03 3.79
N GLN A 38 -9.82 -4.75 4.92
CA GLN A 38 -8.58 -4.99 5.63
C GLN A 38 -7.54 -5.64 4.71
N ALA A 39 -7.97 -6.55 3.84
CA ALA A 39 -7.09 -7.13 2.82
C ALA A 39 -6.49 -6.04 1.93
N GLN A 40 -7.31 -5.14 1.36
CA GLN A 40 -6.80 -4.04 0.53
C GLN A 40 -5.88 -3.08 1.29
N HIS A 41 -6.18 -2.79 2.57
CA HIS A 41 -5.29 -1.99 3.41
C HIS A 41 -3.92 -2.66 3.58
N LEU A 42 -3.90 -3.95 3.89
CA LEU A 42 -2.66 -4.70 4.09
C LEU A 42 -1.89 -4.90 2.78
N GLN A 43 -2.58 -5.15 1.67
CA GLN A 43 -1.99 -5.28 0.33
C GLN A 43 -1.31 -3.99 -0.10
N PHE A 44 -1.96 -2.84 0.12
CA PHE A 44 -1.37 -1.54 -0.15
C PHE A 44 -0.20 -1.24 0.79
N SER A 45 -0.32 -1.62 2.07
CA SER A 45 0.75 -1.49 3.06
C SER A 45 1.99 -2.31 2.72
N ALA A 46 1.83 -3.46 2.06
CA ALA A 46 2.93 -4.31 1.63
C ALA A 46 3.85 -3.67 0.58
N LEU A 47 3.37 -2.66 -0.15
CA LEU A 47 4.22 -1.87 -1.08
C LEU A 47 5.30 -1.07 -0.34
N PHE A 48 5.06 -0.74 0.93
CA PHE A 48 5.95 0.04 1.78
C PHE A 48 6.80 -0.84 2.70
N ALA A 49 6.66 -2.17 2.61
CA ALA A 49 7.44 -3.08 3.43
C ALA A 49 8.91 -3.03 3.02
N ASP A 50 9.78 -2.81 4.01
CA ASP A 50 11.22 -2.75 3.73
C ASP A 50 11.69 -4.10 3.20
N PRO A 51 12.54 -4.11 2.16
CA PRO A 51 13.03 -5.35 1.60
C PRO A 51 13.85 -6.11 2.64
N ARG A 52 13.78 -7.43 2.60
CA ARG A 52 14.46 -8.36 3.51
C ARG A 52 15.44 -9.22 2.72
N PRO A 53 16.56 -9.67 3.31
CA PRO A 53 17.43 -10.63 2.67
C PRO A 53 16.66 -11.91 2.31
N GLN A 54 16.88 -12.44 1.11
CA GLN A 54 16.31 -13.70 0.67
C GLN A 54 16.91 -14.82 1.50
N ALA A 55 16.05 -15.65 2.12
CA ALA A 55 16.51 -16.82 2.84
C ALA A 55 17.36 -17.72 1.93
N GLY A 56 18.61 -17.99 2.33
CA GLY A 56 19.55 -18.81 1.57
C GLY A 56 20.37 -18.08 0.49
N ASN A 57 20.13 -16.79 0.24
CA ASN A 57 20.95 -15.96 -0.65
C ASN A 57 21.08 -14.54 -0.08
N GLY A 58 22.10 -14.34 0.77
CA GLY A 58 22.27 -13.15 1.61
C GLY A 58 22.43 -11.83 0.84
N ASP A 59 22.85 -11.89 -0.42
CA ASP A 59 23.01 -10.69 -1.26
C ASP A 59 21.72 -10.30 -2.00
N ARG A 60 20.75 -11.21 -2.12
CA ARG A 60 19.50 -10.95 -2.83
C ARG A 60 18.46 -10.41 -1.87
N MET A 61 17.99 -9.19 -2.10
CA MET A 61 16.90 -8.60 -1.33
C MET A 61 15.54 -8.95 -1.97
N VAL A 62 14.54 -9.30 -1.15
CA VAL A 62 13.15 -9.57 -1.56
C VAL A 62 12.21 -8.61 -0.86
N ALA A 63 11.04 -8.35 -1.45
CA ALA A 63 10.02 -7.52 -0.81
C ALA A 63 9.66 -8.06 0.59
N GLY A 64 9.49 -7.15 1.56
CA GLY A 64 9.03 -7.52 2.89
C GLY A 64 7.62 -8.12 2.81
N LYS A 65 7.42 -9.29 3.43
CA LYS A 65 6.11 -9.98 3.41
C LYS A 65 5.25 -9.48 4.56
N PHE A 66 4.05 -9.00 4.23
CA PHE A 66 2.95 -8.89 5.20
C PHE A 66 2.24 -10.23 5.31
N PHE A 67 1.68 -10.51 6.49
CA PHE A 67 0.85 -11.69 6.69
C PHE A 67 -0.51 -11.27 7.24
N LEU A 68 -1.56 -11.93 6.78
CA LEU A 68 -2.91 -11.73 7.31
C LEU A 68 -2.97 -12.23 8.77
N PRO A 69 -3.54 -11.45 9.69
CA PRO A 69 -3.84 -11.93 11.03
C PRO A 69 -4.86 -13.08 10.96
N GLY A 70 -4.50 -14.26 11.46
CA GLY A 70 -5.38 -15.42 11.58
C GLY A 70 -4.99 -16.58 10.67
N ASP A 71 -5.08 -16.41 9.35
CA ASP A 71 -4.83 -17.50 8.39
C ASP A 71 -3.34 -17.69 8.04
N GLY A 72 -2.47 -16.74 8.42
CA GLY A 72 -1.04 -16.78 8.18
C GLY A 72 -0.66 -16.69 6.69
N LYS A 73 -1.60 -16.35 5.81
CA LYS A 73 -1.31 -16.20 4.38
C LYS A 73 -0.48 -14.95 4.14
N ALA A 74 0.54 -15.09 3.28
CA ALA A 74 1.29 -13.96 2.80
C ALA A 74 0.36 -13.04 2.00
N ILE A 75 0.40 -11.75 2.32
CA ILE A 75 -0.28 -10.70 1.58
C ILE A 75 0.56 -10.38 0.36
N GLU A 76 -0.03 -10.59 -0.81
CA GLU A 76 0.54 -10.13 -2.06
C GLU A 76 0.32 -8.61 -2.19
N PRO A 77 1.36 -7.82 -2.47
CA PRO A 77 1.24 -6.38 -2.60
C PRO A 77 0.31 -6.00 -3.77
N ALA A 78 -0.50 -4.96 -3.58
CA ALA A 78 -1.40 -4.45 -4.61
C ALA A 78 -1.67 -2.95 -4.45
N LEU A 79 -1.95 -2.28 -5.56
CA LEU A 79 -2.41 -0.89 -5.58
C LEU A 79 -3.87 -0.79 -5.11
N LEU A 80 -4.34 0.41 -4.80
CA LEU A 80 -5.74 0.64 -4.44
C LEU A 80 -6.58 0.91 -5.71
N PRO A 81 -7.78 0.31 -5.86
CA PRO A 81 -8.67 0.56 -6.99
C PRO A 81 -9.39 1.92 -6.88
N VAL A 82 -8.63 3.02 -6.89
CA VAL A 82 -9.15 4.40 -6.77
C VAL A 82 -9.65 4.96 -8.09
N ALA A 83 -9.02 4.56 -9.21
CA ALA A 83 -9.31 5.05 -10.56
C ALA A 83 -9.87 3.95 -11.49
N GLY A 84 -10.17 2.77 -10.95
CA GLY A 84 -10.62 1.60 -11.69
C GLY A 84 -10.04 0.31 -11.13
N PRO A 85 -10.27 -0.83 -11.80
CA PRO A 85 -9.62 -2.09 -11.46
C PRO A 85 -8.10 -1.94 -11.54
N VAL A 86 -7.41 -2.43 -10.52
CA VAL A 86 -5.95 -2.46 -10.48
C VAL A 86 -5.50 -3.92 -10.52
N SER A 87 -4.52 -4.20 -11.38
CA SER A 87 -3.82 -5.48 -11.38
C SER A 87 -2.89 -5.57 -10.15
N GLY A 88 -2.54 -6.80 -9.77
CA GLY A 88 -1.45 -7.02 -8.81
C GLY A 88 -0.14 -6.40 -9.29
N VAL A 89 0.78 -6.11 -8.37
CA VAL A 89 2.08 -5.55 -8.75
C VAL A 89 2.99 -6.61 -9.37
N ASP A 90 3.80 -6.19 -10.33
CA ASP A 90 4.84 -7.02 -10.92
C ASP A 90 5.98 -7.19 -9.91
N GLY A 91 6.14 -8.40 -9.38
CA GLY A 91 7.19 -8.74 -8.41
C GLY A 91 8.62 -8.71 -8.98
N SER A 92 8.79 -8.57 -10.30
CA SER A 92 10.09 -8.35 -10.94
C SER A 92 10.52 -6.88 -10.96
N ARG A 93 9.57 -5.96 -10.81
CA ARG A 93 9.80 -4.51 -10.80
C ARG A 93 9.86 -3.96 -9.36
N SER A 94 10.46 -2.78 -9.22
CA SER A 94 10.45 -2.05 -7.96
C SER A 94 9.02 -1.67 -7.56
N HIS A 95 8.61 -1.94 -6.30
CA HIS A 95 7.34 -1.45 -5.78
C HIS A 95 7.26 0.08 -5.78
N GLY A 96 8.38 0.76 -5.52
CA GLY A 96 8.42 2.23 -5.49
C GLY A 96 8.18 2.86 -6.86
N GLU A 97 8.69 2.23 -7.91
CA GLU A 97 8.49 2.67 -9.30
C GLU A 97 7.02 2.49 -9.72
N GLN A 98 6.45 1.31 -9.46
CA GLN A 98 5.04 1.04 -9.74
C GLN A 98 4.10 1.95 -8.93
N LEU A 99 4.45 2.26 -7.68
CA LEU A 99 3.70 3.22 -6.87
C LEU A 99 3.81 4.64 -7.45
N ALA A 100 4.97 5.06 -7.91
CA ALA A 100 5.15 6.38 -8.51
C ALA A 100 4.32 6.54 -9.79
N GLU A 101 4.33 5.53 -10.67
CA GLU A 101 3.49 5.48 -11.87
C GLU A 101 2.00 5.58 -11.51
N PHE A 102 1.56 4.77 -10.54
CA PHE A 102 0.18 4.82 -10.06
C PHE A 102 -0.22 6.19 -9.49
N LEU A 103 0.67 6.85 -8.75
CA LEU A 103 0.43 8.20 -8.21
C LEU A 103 0.44 9.26 -9.32
N GLN A 104 1.12 9.05 -10.44
CA GLN A 104 1.03 9.95 -11.59
C GLN A 104 -0.32 9.79 -12.30
N ASP A 105 -0.71 8.54 -12.60
CA ASP A 105 -1.92 8.23 -13.35
C ASP A 105 -3.21 8.52 -12.55
N SER A 106 -3.23 8.05 -11.31
CA SER A 106 -4.40 8.19 -10.42
C SER A 106 -4.38 9.52 -9.65
N GLY A 107 -3.17 9.99 -9.34
CA GLY A 107 -2.97 11.11 -8.45
C GLY A 107 -3.16 12.45 -9.13
N ALA A 108 -2.96 12.65 -10.44
CA ALA A 108 -3.15 13.99 -11.03
C ALA A 108 -4.53 14.62 -10.68
N THR A 109 -5.61 13.83 -10.76
CA THR A 109 -6.96 14.26 -10.39
C THR A 109 -7.20 14.22 -8.88
N HIS A 110 -6.78 13.14 -8.21
CA HIS A 110 -7.06 12.94 -6.79
C HIS A 110 -6.23 13.86 -5.89
N PHE A 111 -4.95 14.04 -6.22
CA PHE A 111 -4.03 14.98 -5.60
C PHE A 111 -4.49 16.42 -5.79
N ALA A 112 -4.84 16.84 -7.02
CA ALA A 112 -5.31 18.20 -7.27
C ALA A 112 -6.60 18.50 -6.48
N ARG A 113 -7.53 17.54 -6.43
CA ARG A 113 -8.76 17.68 -5.64
C ARG A 113 -8.50 17.73 -4.14
N ASN A 114 -7.63 16.85 -3.64
CA ASN A 114 -7.15 16.89 -2.26
C ASN A 114 -6.42 18.21 -1.95
N ALA A 115 -5.78 18.80 -2.96
CA ALA A 115 -5.05 20.04 -2.85
C ALA A 115 -5.89 21.30 -2.81
N ALA A 116 -7.02 21.29 -3.49
CA ALA A 116 -7.98 22.37 -3.44
C ALA A 116 -8.86 22.33 -2.18
N ASN A 117 -9.07 21.14 -1.60
CA ASN A 117 -9.96 20.93 -0.46
C ASN A 117 -9.29 21.03 0.92
N ARG A 118 -8.05 21.54 0.98
CA ARG A 118 -7.25 21.66 2.19
C ARG A 118 -7.00 23.11 2.56
#